data_AF-A0A074IS77-F1
#
_entry.id   AF-A0A074IS77-F1
#
_cell.length_a   1.000
_cell.length_b   1.000
_cell.length_c   1.000
_cell.angle_alpha   90.00
_cell.angle_beta   90.00
_cell.angle_gamma   90.00
#
_symmetry.space_group_name_H-M   'P 1'
#
loop_
_entity.id
_entity.type
_entity.pdbx_description
1 polymer ?
#
loop_
_entity_poly.entity_id
_entity_poly.type
_entity_poly.pdbx_seq_one_letter_code
_entity_poly.pdbx_strand_id
1 'polypeptide(L)'
;MHSDPRFVDDNGTYYYRVAMTDEENARGIDGYYKWVDGKWKLYNGTANDDPELDPDFHKPAGNDEYMYDDNASSVKLYSENVVGTGKAGEALPFQNVDEFKDYVINNLAPKFIDNAGWDCNVTWEIEDVDNFNASKGSAWARDYVITANLKSGVDDKKYSDVEFGYVKFVYHVEPTENSDYVEVDSAKAAFNEINAQRTAAGLPALTWSDDLYNSTTLPHAKDISHTYNSDGIVYRRESDGSVVANKWLSSGIRELLMSPDATQAAVACVVAGDGTYYWTLNYQ
;
A
#
# COMPACT_ATOMS: atom_id res chain seq x y z
N MET A 1 31.67 -6.98 -12.58
CA MET A 1 30.39 -6.29 -12.82
C MET A 1 30.25 -5.92 -14.30
N HIS A 2 31.09 -5.04 -14.85
CA HIS A 2 31.06 -4.66 -16.28
C HIS A 2 31.21 -5.80 -17.31
N SER A 3 31.70 -6.97 -16.90
CA SER A 3 31.84 -8.15 -17.77
C SER A 3 30.66 -9.13 -17.67
N ASP A 4 29.69 -8.87 -16.78
CA ASP A 4 28.49 -9.69 -16.65
C ASP A 4 27.46 -9.21 -17.70
N PRO A 5 26.92 -10.08 -18.55
CA PRO A 5 25.98 -9.69 -19.60
C PRO A 5 24.66 -9.09 -19.08
N ARG A 6 24.38 -9.21 -17.78
CA ARG A 6 23.22 -8.59 -17.12
C ARG A 6 23.46 -7.15 -16.69
N PHE A 7 24.72 -6.71 -16.69
CA PHE A 7 25.09 -5.36 -16.29
C PHE A 7 25.10 -4.43 -17.51
N VAL A 8 24.45 -3.27 -17.37
CA VAL A 8 24.36 -2.25 -18.41
C VAL A 8 24.87 -0.92 -17.84
N ASP A 9 25.79 -0.29 -18.57
CA ASP A 9 26.28 1.06 -18.30
C ASP A 9 25.74 1.99 -19.39
N ASP A 10 24.75 2.78 -19.03
CA ASP A 10 24.18 3.81 -19.87
C ASP A 10 24.69 5.18 -19.40
N ASN A 11 25.85 5.56 -19.95
CA ASN A 11 26.47 6.86 -19.74
C ASN A 11 26.56 7.30 -18.26
N GLY A 12 26.94 6.39 -17.36
CA GLY A 12 27.08 6.67 -15.93
C GLY A 12 25.84 6.33 -15.10
N THR A 13 24.76 5.85 -15.73
CA THR A 13 23.63 5.21 -15.06
C THR A 13 23.79 3.70 -15.17
N TYR A 14 23.86 3.04 -14.02
CA TYR A 14 24.15 1.61 -13.95
C TYR A 14 22.88 0.80 -13.67
N TYR A 15 22.69 -0.26 -14.45
CA TYR A 15 21.59 -1.22 -14.31
C TYR A 15 22.13 -2.64 -14.16
N TYR A 16 21.41 -3.48 -13.42
CA TYR A 16 21.73 -4.89 -13.26
C TYR A 16 20.45 -5.73 -13.36
N ARG A 17 20.31 -6.48 -14.45
CA ARG A 17 19.12 -7.28 -14.75
C ARG A 17 19.06 -8.52 -13.85
N VAL A 18 17.88 -8.83 -13.32
CA VAL A 18 17.61 -10.00 -12.48
C VAL A 18 16.55 -10.85 -13.16
N ALA A 19 16.98 -11.94 -13.79
CA ALA A 19 16.04 -12.93 -14.32
C ALA A 19 15.30 -13.57 -13.14
N MET A 20 13.97 -13.42 -13.11
CA MET A 20 13.12 -14.02 -12.06
C MET A 20 12.46 -15.32 -12.52
N THR A 21 12.57 -15.70 -13.80
CA THR A 21 12.09 -16.96 -14.35
C THR A 21 13.08 -17.63 -15.31
N ASP A 22 13.02 -18.96 -15.38
CA ASP A 22 13.90 -19.82 -16.20
C ASP A 22 13.96 -19.39 -17.67
N GLU A 23 15.18 -19.37 -18.24
CA GLU A 23 15.56 -18.82 -19.56
C GLU A 23 14.78 -19.35 -20.77
N GLU A 24 14.00 -20.43 -20.65
CA GLU A 24 13.37 -21.12 -21.79
C GLU A 24 11.86 -20.88 -21.96
N ASN A 25 11.12 -20.35 -20.99
CA ASN A 25 9.66 -20.20 -21.11
C ASN A 25 9.15 -18.83 -20.68
N ALA A 26 8.66 -18.07 -21.67
CA ALA A 26 7.86 -16.84 -21.55
C ALA A 26 8.47 -15.71 -20.71
N ARG A 27 9.05 -14.74 -21.43
CA ARG A 27 9.54 -13.42 -21.03
C ARG A 27 8.51 -12.58 -20.26
N GLY A 28 8.24 -12.93 -19.00
CA GLY A 28 7.36 -12.19 -18.11
C GLY A 28 8.13 -11.53 -16.97
N ILE A 29 8.10 -10.20 -16.95
CA ILE A 29 8.35 -9.35 -15.77
C ILE A 29 9.66 -9.67 -15.03
N ASP A 30 10.79 -9.34 -15.64
CA ASP A 30 12.08 -9.43 -14.95
C ASP A 30 12.31 -8.21 -14.06
N GLY A 31 12.84 -8.45 -12.86
CA GLY A 31 13.27 -7.39 -11.97
C GLY A 31 14.63 -6.84 -12.39
N TYR A 32 14.95 -5.61 -12.02
CA TYR A 32 16.31 -5.08 -12.18
C TYR A 32 16.71 -4.18 -11.02
N TYR A 33 18.00 -4.15 -10.74
CA TYR A 33 18.58 -3.18 -9.81
C TYR A 33 19.05 -1.95 -10.59
N LYS A 34 18.67 -0.76 -10.15
CA LYS A 34 19.18 0.53 -10.65
C LYS A 34 20.03 1.21 -9.59
N TRP A 35 21.16 1.78 -9.99
CA TRP A 35 22.00 2.58 -9.11
C TRP A 35 21.44 4.00 -8.99
N VAL A 36 20.87 4.33 -7.83
CA VAL A 36 20.23 5.63 -7.56
C VAL A 36 20.69 6.10 -6.18
N ASP A 37 21.16 7.34 -6.09
CA ASP A 37 21.63 7.97 -4.83
C ASP A 37 22.75 7.19 -4.12
N GLY A 38 23.67 6.58 -4.88
CA GLY A 38 24.79 5.84 -4.30
C GLY A 38 24.45 4.46 -3.74
N LYS A 39 23.29 3.89 -4.09
CA LYS A 39 22.87 2.53 -3.71
C LYS A 39 22.08 1.83 -4.82
N TRP A 40 22.08 0.50 -4.80
CA TRP A 40 21.25 -0.32 -5.70
C TRP A 40 19.82 -0.42 -5.16
N LYS A 41 18.82 -0.09 -5.98
CA LYS A 41 17.38 -0.23 -5.67
C LYS A 41 16.77 -1.25 -6.63
N LEU A 42 15.99 -2.21 -6.11
CA LEU A 42 15.29 -3.24 -6.90
C LEU A 42 13.97 -2.68 -7.44
N TYR A 43 13.74 -2.85 -8.74
CA TYR A 43 12.50 -2.53 -9.43
C TYR A 43 11.94 -3.82 -10.02
N ASN A 44 10.70 -4.18 -9.68
CA ASN A 44 9.99 -5.35 -10.21
C ASN A 44 8.67 -4.88 -10.85
N GLY A 45 8.21 -5.51 -11.93
CA GLY A 45 6.82 -5.34 -12.38
C GLY A 45 6.57 -4.85 -13.81
N THR A 46 7.57 -4.73 -14.68
CA THR A 46 7.40 -4.04 -15.97
C THR A 46 7.53 -4.98 -17.19
N ALA A 47 6.86 -4.63 -18.30
CA ALA A 47 6.85 -5.40 -19.55
C ALA A 47 8.21 -5.36 -20.27
N ASN A 48 8.56 -6.43 -20.98
CA ASN A 48 9.89 -6.59 -21.60
C ASN A 48 10.12 -5.72 -22.86
N ASP A 49 9.07 -5.11 -23.38
CA ASP A 49 9.07 -4.20 -24.51
C ASP A 49 8.85 -2.74 -24.08
N ASP A 50 8.95 -2.46 -22.78
CA ASP A 50 8.88 -1.11 -22.26
C ASP A 50 10.07 -0.29 -22.80
N PRO A 51 9.82 0.78 -23.58
CA PRO A 51 10.86 1.62 -24.16
C PRO A 51 11.72 2.34 -23.10
N GLU A 52 11.33 2.32 -21.82
CA GLU A 52 12.14 2.80 -20.69
C GLU A 52 13.30 1.82 -20.32
N LEU A 53 13.33 0.59 -20.88
CA LEU A 53 14.19 -0.51 -20.40
C LEU A 53 15.28 -1.02 -21.38
N ASP A 54 15.26 -0.66 -22.66
CA ASP A 54 16.26 -1.10 -23.64
C ASP A 54 17.03 0.06 -24.29
N PRO A 55 18.31 0.27 -23.90
CA PRO A 55 19.12 1.34 -24.47
C PRO A 55 19.48 1.16 -25.94
N ASP A 56 19.30 -0.03 -26.54
CA ASP A 56 19.45 -0.22 -27.99
C ASP A 56 18.28 0.40 -28.80
N PHE A 57 17.16 0.75 -28.14
CA PHE A 57 16.02 1.43 -28.75
C PHE A 57 16.02 2.95 -28.57
N HIS A 58 16.96 3.50 -27.81
CA HIS A 58 17.19 4.94 -27.75
C HIS A 58 17.87 5.43 -29.04
N LYS A 59 17.07 5.61 -30.10
CA LYS A 59 17.48 6.54 -31.16
C LYS A 59 17.62 7.95 -30.54
N PRO A 60 18.65 8.71 -30.93
CA PRO A 60 18.89 10.04 -30.38
C PRO A 60 17.66 10.92 -30.58
N ALA A 61 17.25 11.60 -29.50
CA ALA A 61 16.05 12.41 -29.38
C ALA A 61 15.90 13.39 -30.56
N GLY A 62 15.14 12.97 -31.55
CA GLY A 62 14.32 13.85 -32.35
C GLY A 62 12.88 13.54 -31.96
N ASN A 63 12.34 14.31 -31.02
CA ASN A 63 11.05 14.13 -30.35
C ASN A 63 11.04 12.97 -29.34
N ASP A 64 11.30 13.29 -28.07
CA ASP A 64 10.82 12.46 -26.97
C ASP A 64 9.29 12.61 -26.85
N GLU A 65 8.64 11.51 -26.52
CA GLU A 65 7.21 11.25 -26.73
C GLU A 65 6.26 12.11 -25.87
N TYR A 66 6.76 12.89 -24.90
CA TYR A 66 5.91 13.47 -23.85
C TYR A 66 6.02 14.98 -23.63
N MET A 67 6.91 15.69 -24.34
CA MET A 67 6.93 17.18 -24.42
C MET A 67 6.82 17.95 -23.07
N TYR A 68 7.08 17.35 -21.90
CA TYR A 68 6.99 18.00 -20.57
C TYR A 68 8.36 18.50 -20.10
N ASP A 69 8.45 19.77 -19.68
CA ASP A 69 9.70 20.35 -19.18
C ASP A 69 9.85 20.08 -17.69
N ASP A 70 10.63 19.06 -17.37
CA ASP A 70 10.90 18.69 -16.00
C ASP A 70 11.79 19.71 -15.26
N ASN A 71 12.57 20.54 -15.96
CA ASN A 71 13.45 21.54 -15.37
C ASN A 71 12.73 22.85 -15.05
N ALA A 72 11.80 23.26 -15.91
CA ALA A 72 10.98 24.44 -15.70
C ALA A 72 9.75 24.18 -14.81
N SER A 73 9.25 22.94 -14.79
CA SER A 73 8.15 22.56 -13.92
C SER A 73 8.58 22.41 -12.46
N SER A 74 7.69 22.76 -11.53
CA SER A 74 8.00 22.64 -10.09
C SER A 74 7.75 21.23 -9.54
N VAL A 75 7.19 20.34 -10.36
CA VAL A 75 6.83 18.95 -10.03
C VAL A 75 7.27 18.03 -11.14
N LYS A 76 7.53 16.76 -10.83
CA LYS A 76 7.97 15.75 -11.81
C LYS A 76 6.84 14.77 -12.12
N LEU A 77 6.71 14.32 -13.37
CA LEU A 77 5.68 13.38 -13.85
C LEU A 77 5.62 12.04 -13.06
N TYR A 78 6.67 11.68 -12.33
CA TYR A 78 6.71 10.46 -11.51
C TYR A 78 7.02 10.75 -10.03
N SER A 79 6.69 11.96 -9.56
CA SER A 79 6.83 12.32 -8.15
C SER A 79 5.54 12.11 -7.38
N GLU A 80 5.65 11.42 -6.25
CA GLU A 80 4.62 11.40 -5.21
C GLU A 80 4.85 12.62 -4.31
N ASN A 81 4.01 13.64 -4.49
CA ASN A 81 4.17 14.91 -3.78
C ASN A 81 3.32 14.92 -2.53
N VAL A 82 3.94 14.71 -1.37
CA VAL A 82 3.22 14.83 -0.09
C VAL A 82 2.82 16.28 0.13
N VAL A 83 1.53 16.56 0.05
CA VAL A 83 0.94 17.91 0.18
C VAL A 83 0.56 18.23 1.62
N GLY A 84 0.35 17.22 2.46
CA GLY A 84 0.01 17.39 3.86
C GLY A 84 -0.10 16.08 4.61
N THR A 85 -0.26 16.19 5.92
CA THR A 85 -0.42 15.05 6.83
C THR A 85 -1.61 15.27 7.75
N GLY A 86 -2.40 14.24 8.03
CA GLY A 86 -3.51 14.23 8.99
C GLY A 86 -3.45 13.04 9.95
N LYS A 87 -4.47 12.90 10.79
CA LYS A 87 -4.62 11.76 11.71
C LYS A 87 -5.92 11.03 11.47
N ALA A 88 -5.89 9.71 11.55
CA ALA A 88 -7.06 8.88 11.38
C ALA A 88 -8.12 9.18 12.46
N GLY A 89 -9.38 9.25 12.03
CA GLY A 89 -10.52 9.68 12.83
C GLY A 89 -10.84 11.18 12.73
N GLU A 90 -9.92 12.01 12.21
CA GLU A 90 -10.18 13.42 11.94
C GLU A 90 -10.82 13.59 10.54
N ALA A 91 -11.62 14.64 10.34
CA ALA A 91 -12.15 14.96 9.02
C ALA A 91 -11.00 15.40 8.10
N LEU A 92 -11.06 15.00 6.81
CA LEU A 92 -10.13 15.51 5.81
C LEU A 92 -10.33 17.03 5.63
N PRO A 93 -9.26 17.80 5.33
CA PRO A 93 -9.37 19.23 5.11
C PRO A 93 -10.07 19.60 3.79
N PHE A 94 -10.48 18.59 3.00
CA PHE A 94 -11.17 18.70 1.72
C PHE A 94 -12.25 17.63 1.62
N GLN A 95 -13.38 17.95 0.97
CA GLN A 95 -14.58 17.13 0.93
C GLN A 95 -14.99 16.70 -0.49
N ASN A 96 -14.28 17.19 -1.51
CA ASN A 96 -14.47 16.90 -2.93
C ASN A 96 -13.19 17.20 -3.74
N VAL A 97 -13.22 16.92 -5.04
CA VAL A 97 -12.08 17.11 -5.97
C VAL A 97 -11.61 18.56 -6.00
N ASP A 98 -12.53 19.53 -6.08
CA ASP A 98 -12.18 20.95 -6.18
C ASP A 98 -11.49 21.44 -4.91
N GLU A 99 -11.99 21.06 -3.73
CA GLU A 99 -11.35 21.41 -2.45
C GLU A 99 -9.98 20.76 -2.28
N PHE A 100 -9.79 19.52 -2.74
CA PHE A 100 -8.49 18.85 -2.66
C PHE A 100 -7.49 19.48 -3.65
N LYS A 101 -7.93 19.81 -4.86
CA LYS A 101 -7.15 20.61 -5.81
C LYS A 101 -6.73 21.95 -5.20
N ASP A 102 -7.67 22.70 -4.60
CA ASP A 102 -7.38 23.98 -3.97
C ASP A 102 -6.39 23.82 -2.80
N TYR A 103 -6.50 22.74 -2.03
CA TYR A 103 -5.54 22.38 -0.99
C TYR A 103 -4.12 22.19 -1.58
N VAL A 104 -3.99 21.48 -2.70
CA VAL A 104 -2.70 21.31 -3.40
C VAL A 104 -2.13 22.65 -3.88
N ILE A 105 -2.95 23.48 -4.53
CA ILE A 105 -2.52 24.78 -5.06
C ILE A 105 -2.04 25.70 -3.93
N ASN A 106 -2.74 25.72 -2.80
CA ASN A 106 -2.40 26.59 -1.68
C ASN A 106 -1.13 26.16 -0.94
N ASN A 107 -0.82 24.86 -0.89
CA ASN A 107 0.32 24.35 -0.12
C ASN A 107 1.60 24.22 -0.95
N LEU A 108 1.50 23.84 -2.23
CA LEU A 108 2.67 23.53 -3.07
C LEU A 108 2.84 24.49 -4.25
N ALA A 109 1.78 25.21 -4.66
CA ALA A 109 1.75 26.08 -5.83
C ALA A 109 2.41 25.46 -7.09
N PRO A 110 1.98 24.24 -7.52
CA PRO A 110 2.65 23.53 -8.59
C PRO A 110 2.51 24.25 -9.92
N LYS A 111 3.55 24.17 -10.75
CA LYS A 111 3.59 24.62 -12.14
C LYS A 111 3.85 23.44 -13.06
N PHE A 112 3.00 23.32 -14.08
CA PHE A 112 3.06 22.27 -15.09
C PHE A 112 3.33 22.92 -16.44
N ILE A 113 4.57 22.79 -16.92
CA ILE A 113 5.05 23.50 -18.12
C ILE A 113 5.59 22.49 -19.12
N ASP A 114 5.25 22.68 -20.40
CA ASP A 114 5.76 21.89 -21.51
C ASP A 114 7.18 22.31 -21.93
N ASN A 115 7.86 21.49 -22.74
CA ASN A 115 9.21 21.71 -23.28
C ASN A 115 9.35 22.99 -24.13
N ALA A 116 8.24 23.60 -24.54
CA ALA A 116 8.21 24.86 -25.25
C ALA A 116 7.91 26.07 -24.35
N GLY A 117 7.71 25.85 -23.05
CA GLY A 117 7.48 26.88 -22.04
C GLY A 117 6.01 27.28 -21.87
N TRP A 118 5.05 26.50 -22.39
CA TRP A 118 3.62 26.77 -22.25
C TRP A 118 3.02 26.04 -21.05
N ASP A 119 2.00 26.65 -20.42
CA ASP A 119 1.24 26.01 -19.36
C ASP A 119 0.46 24.81 -19.91
N CYS A 120 0.52 23.67 -19.22
CA CYS A 120 -0.29 22.51 -19.54
C CYS A 120 -1.77 22.76 -19.19
N ASN A 121 -2.67 22.15 -19.95
CA ASN A 121 -4.07 22.01 -19.54
C ASN A 121 -4.18 20.84 -18.54
N VAL A 122 -4.81 21.07 -17.39
CA VAL A 122 -4.79 20.12 -16.27
C VAL A 122 -6.21 19.74 -15.85
N THR A 123 -6.49 18.44 -15.84
CA THR A 123 -7.70 17.87 -15.25
C THR A 123 -7.36 17.09 -13.98
N TRP A 124 -8.21 17.18 -12.96
CA TRP A 124 -7.95 16.63 -11.63
C TRP A 124 -8.94 15.51 -11.30
N GLU A 125 -8.45 14.44 -10.69
CA GLU A 125 -9.28 13.32 -10.24
C GLU A 125 -8.74 12.70 -8.96
N ILE A 126 -9.62 12.16 -8.12
CA ILE A 126 -9.25 11.39 -6.93
C ILE A 126 -9.15 9.92 -7.35
N GLU A 127 -8.06 9.23 -7.01
CA GLU A 127 -7.80 7.86 -7.49
C GLU A 127 -8.81 6.82 -6.96
N ASP A 128 -9.31 7.03 -5.74
CA ASP A 128 -10.19 6.09 -5.04
C ASP A 128 -11.41 6.83 -4.45
N VAL A 129 -12.36 7.15 -5.34
CA VAL A 129 -13.53 7.98 -5.02
C VAL A 129 -14.44 7.33 -3.98
N ASP A 130 -14.58 6.00 -4.00
CA ASP A 130 -15.44 5.27 -3.07
C ASP A 130 -14.89 5.35 -1.65
N ASN A 131 -13.61 5.04 -1.46
CA ASN A 131 -12.98 5.15 -0.14
C ASN A 131 -12.88 6.59 0.33
N PHE A 132 -12.59 7.54 -0.57
CA PHE A 132 -12.62 8.96 -0.24
C PHE A 132 -13.98 9.39 0.29
N ASN A 133 -15.07 9.05 -0.40
CA ASN A 133 -16.41 9.42 0.04
C ASN A 133 -16.84 8.73 1.34
N ALA A 134 -16.43 7.48 1.54
CA ALA A 134 -16.71 6.73 2.77
C ALA A 134 -15.99 7.30 3.99
N SER A 135 -14.83 7.95 3.81
CA SER A 135 -13.93 8.30 4.91
C SER A 135 -13.64 9.80 5.07
N LYS A 136 -14.05 10.69 4.16
CA LYS A 136 -13.73 12.13 4.23
C LYS A 136 -14.21 12.87 5.50
N GLY A 137 -15.26 12.35 6.16
CA GLY A 137 -15.75 12.89 7.44
C GLY A 137 -15.03 12.34 8.68
N SER A 138 -14.30 11.23 8.53
CA SER A 138 -13.52 10.55 9.57
C SER A 138 -12.46 9.69 8.87
N ALA A 139 -11.31 10.30 8.59
CA ALA A 139 -10.28 9.74 7.72
C ALA A 139 -9.75 8.41 8.24
N TRP A 140 -9.43 7.51 7.31
CA TRP A 140 -8.73 6.26 7.60
C TRP A 140 -7.23 6.47 7.51
N ALA A 141 -6.43 5.63 8.16
CA ALA A 141 -4.98 5.80 8.15
C ALA A 141 -4.37 5.31 6.83
N ARG A 142 -4.40 6.17 5.82
CA ARG A 142 -3.93 5.86 4.48
C ARG A 142 -3.53 7.12 3.74
N ASP A 143 -2.97 6.90 2.56
CA ASP A 143 -2.78 7.96 1.58
C ASP A 143 -4.09 8.24 0.83
N TYR A 144 -4.43 9.52 0.78
CA TYR A 144 -5.46 10.07 -0.08
C TYR A 144 -4.78 10.75 -1.25
N VAL A 145 -5.07 10.31 -2.47
CA VAL A 145 -4.35 10.71 -3.67
C VAL A 145 -5.27 11.47 -4.62
N ILE A 146 -4.80 12.63 -5.07
CA ILE A 146 -5.36 13.36 -6.20
C ILE A 146 -4.33 13.42 -7.32
N THR A 147 -4.80 13.16 -8.53
CA THR A 147 -4.00 13.06 -9.75
C THR A 147 -4.31 14.24 -10.66
N ALA A 148 -3.26 14.93 -11.08
CA ALA A 148 -3.29 15.99 -12.08
C ALA A 148 -2.89 15.41 -13.44
N ASN A 149 -3.87 15.13 -14.30
CA ASN A 149 -3.65 14.66 -15.67
C ASN A 149 -3.32 15.85 -16.57
N LEU A 150 -2.20 15.76 -17.29
CA LEU A 150 -1.61 16.83 -18.08
C LEU A 150 -1.87 16.63 -19.56
N LYS A 151 -2.35 17.68 -20.22
CA LYS A 151 -2.51 17.77 -21.67
C LYS A 151 -1.88 19.05 -22.19
N SER A 152 -1.70 19.12 -23.51
CA SER A 152 -1.31 20.33 -24.19
C SER A 152 -2.24 21.51 -23.87
N GLY A 153 -1.63 22.64 -23.51
CA GLY A 153 -2.34 23.92 -23.37
C GLY A 153 -2.44 24.72 -24.68
N VAL A 154 -1.94 24.18 -25.79
CA VAL A 154 -1.93 24.86 -27.09
C VAL A 154 -3.26 24.63 -27.82
N ASP A 155 -3.93 25.72 -28.20
CA ASP A 155 -5.23 25.70 -28.90
C ASP A 155 -5.17 25.17 -30.36
N ASP A 156 -3.96 24.98 -30.90
CA ASP A 156 -3.77 24.41 -32.24
C ASP A 156 -4.28 22.96 -32.25
N LYS A 157 -5.26 22.67 -33.11
CA LYS A 157 -5.89 21.35 -33.27
C LYS A 157 -4.91 20.21 -33.51
N LYS A 158 -3.71 20.51 -34.01
CA LYS A 158 -2.67 19.50 -34.22
C LYS A 158 -2.09 19.00 -32.89
N TYR A 159 -2.11 19.83 -31.85
CA TYR A 159 -1.44 19.58 -30.58
C TYR A 159 -2.39 19.59 -29.38
N SER A 160 -3.63 20.06 -29.52
CA SER A 160 -4.59 20.24 -28.41
C SER A 160 -4.97 18.94 -27.69
N ASP A 161 -4.91 17.80 -28.38
CA ASP A 161 -5.29 16.49 -27.83
C ASP A 161 -4.09 15.69 -27.31
N VAL A 162 -2.89 16.26 -27.30
CA VAL A 162 -1.68 15.57 -26.83
C VAL A 162 -1.70 15.44 -25.32
N GLU A 163 -1.54 14.21 -24.82
CA GLU A 163 -1.44 13.88 -23.40
C GLU A 163 0.04 13.81 -22.98
N PHE A 164 0.38 14.45 -21.87
CA PHE A 164 1.76 14.53 -21.37
C PHE A 164 2.01 13.61 -20.17
N GLY A 165 0.96 13.00 -19.62
CA GLY A 165 1.03 12.12 -18.45
C GLY A 165 0.28 12.70 -17.25
N TYR A 166 0.72 12.36 -16.04
CA TYR A 166 0.04 12.79 -14.81
C TYR A 166 1.03 13.06 -13.67
N VAL A 167 0.61 13.83 -12.67
CA VAL A 167 1.36 14.06 -11.42
C VAL A 167 0.47 13.72 -10.22
N LYS A 168 1.01 13.00 -9.24
CA LYS A 168 0.27 12.60 -8.04
C LYS A 168 0.60 13.49 -6.84
N PHE A 169 -0.44 13.84 -6.09
CA PHE A 169 -0.34 14.55 -4.82
C PHE A 169 -0.98 13.73 -3.70
N VAL A 170 -0.27 13.60 -2.60
CA VAL A 170 -0.59 12.68 -1.51
C VAL A 170 -0.86 13.45 -0.23
N TYR A 171 -2.04 13.26 0.35
CA TYR A 171 -2.34 13.64 1.73
C TYR A 171 -2.24 12.40 2.61
N HIS A 172 -1.20 12.34 3.44
CA HIS A 172 -0.88 11.17 4.26
C HIS A 172 -1.65 11.20 5.58
N VAL A 173 -2.41 10.17 5.92
CA VAL A 173 -3.11 10.10 7.20
C VAL A 173 -2.47 9.07 8.10
N GLU A 174 -1.89 9.55 9.19
CA GLU A 174 -1.22 8.74 10.21
C GLU A 174 -2.23 7.95 11.06
N PRO A 175 -1.93 6.71 11.44
CA PRO A 175 -2.77 5.95 12.35
C PRO A 175 -2.82 6.59 13.73
N THR A 176 -3.94 6.35 14.43
CA THR A 176 -4.14 6.76 15.82
C THR A 176 -4.55 5.57 16.67
N GLU A 177 -4.44 5.68 17.99
CA GLU A 177 -4.92 4.67 18.95
C GLU A 177 -6.42 4.33 18.81
N ASN A 178 -7.18 5.21 18.14
CA ASN A 178 -8.61 5.04 17.87
C ASN A 178 -8.92 4.63 16.42
N SER A 179 -7.89 4.48 15.58
CA SER A 179 -8.05 4.13 14.15
C SER A 179 -8.28 2.65 13.90
N ASP A 180 -8.09 1.82 14.92
CA ASP A 180 -8.30 0.38 14.85
C ASP A 180 -9.78 0.03 14.72
N TYR A 181 -10.12 -0.70 13.66
CA TYR A 181 -11.43 -1.31 13.51
C TYR A 181 -11.46 -2.69 14.18
N VAL A 182 -12.43 -2.92 15.07
CA VAL A 182 -12.57 -4.20 15.79
C VAL A 182 -13.38 -5.18 14.96
N GLU A 183 -12.72 -6.22 14.46
CA GLU A 183 -13.30 -7.28 13.62
C GLU A 183 -13.83 -8.45 14.47
N VAL A 184 -14.88 -8.19 15.25
CA VAL A 184 -15.41 -9.17 16.20
C VAL A 184 -15.97 -10.43 15.51
N ASP A 185 -16.53 -10.29 14.30
CA ASP A 185 -17.10 -11.42 13.58
C ASP A 185 -16.00 -12.37 13.08
N SER A 186 -14.91 -11.81 12.57
CA SER A 186 -13.71 -12.57 12.19
C SER A 186 -13.05 -13.24 13.40
N ALA A 187 -13.01 -12.56 14.55
CA ALA A 187 -12.55 -13.14 15.81
C ALA A 187 -13.43 -14.33 16.27
N LYS A 188 -14.75 -14.22 16.17
CA LYS A 188 -15.69 -15.31 16.47
C LYS A 188 -15.54 -16.48 15.50
N ALA A 189 -15.28 -16.22 14.21
CA ALA A 189 -15.02 -17.26 13.23
C ALA A 189 -13.78 -18.09 13.62
N ALA A 190 -12.67 -17.42 13.99
CA ALA A 190 -11.48 -18.09 14.48
C ALA A 190 -11.75 -18.94 15.74
N PHE A 191 -12.48 -18.39 16.72
CA PHE A 191 -12.86 -19.11 17.94
C PHE A 191 -13.70 -20.36 17.64
N ASN A 192 -14.67 -20.24 16.73
CA ASN A 192 -15.53 -21.36 16.34
C ASN A 192 -14.73 -22.48 15.64
N GLU A 193 -13.78 -22.12 14.78
CA GLU A 193 -12.89 -23.10 14.13
C GLU A 193 -12.04 -23.85 15.16
N ILE A 194 -11.48 -23.16 16.16
CA ILE A 194 -10.74 -23.82 17.25
C ILE A 194 -11.62 -24.83 17.99
N ASN A 195 -12.86 -24.46 18.29
CA ASN A 195 -13.81 -25.36 18.96
C ASN A 195 -14.25 -26.54 18.10
N ALA A 196 -14.38 -26.35 16.78
CA ALA A 196 -14.64 -27.44 15.85
C ALA A 196 -13.51 -28.48 15.91
N GLN A 197 -12.26 -28.02 15.91
CA GLN A 197 -11.07 -28.88 15.96
C GLN A 197 -10.92 -29.60 17.33
N ARG A 198 -11.22 -28.90 18.44
CA ARG A 198 -11.28 -29.53 19.78
C ARG A 198 -12.32 -30.63 19.84
N THR A 199 -13.53 -30.36 19.35
CA THR A 199 -14.62 -31.33 19.32
C THR A 199 -14.27 -32.55 18.47
N ALA A 200 -13.65 -32.34 17.31
CA ALA A 200 -13.19 -33.42 16.43
C ALA A 200 -12.11 -34.30 17.11
N ALA A 201 -11.31 -33.73 18.01
CA ALA A 201 -10.33 -34.45 18.82
C ALA A 201 -10.93 -35.09 20.09
N GLY A 202 -12.24 -35.00 20.32
CA GLY A 202 -12.91 -35.54 21.50
C GLY A 202 -12.70 -34.70 22.78
N LEU A 203 -12.27 -33.45 22.65
CA LEU A 203 -12.09 -32.53 23.78
C LEU A 203 -13.34 -31.66 24.00
N PRO A 204 -13.59 -31.20 25.24
CA PRO A 204 -14.63 -30.20 25.50
C PRO A 204 -14.37 -28.90 24.72
N ALA A 205 -15.43 -28.32 24.17
CA ALA A 205 -15.37 -26.98 23.59
C ALA A 205 -15.07 -25.93 24.67
N LEU A 206 -14.25 -24.94 24.32
CA LEU A 206 -13.98 -23.77 25.12
C LEU A 206 -15.23 -22.87 25.16
N THR A 207 -15.44 -22.21 26.30
CA THR A 207 -16.46 -21.16 26.43
C THR A 207 -15.86 -19.81 26.03
N TRP A 208 -16.58 -19.03 25.25
CA TRP A 208 -16.18 -17.65 24.94
C TRP A 208 -16.25 -16.81 26.22
N SER A 209 -15.16 -16.13 26.57
CA SER A 209 -15.09 -15.30 27.78
C SER A 209 -15.07 -13.82 27.42
N ASP A 210 -16.19 -13.13 27.67
CA ASP A 210 -16.28 -11.69 27.51
C ASP A 210 -15.35 -10.94 28.48
N ASP A 211 -15.10 -11.49 29.66
CA ASP A 211 -14.17 -10.93 30.63
C ASP A 211 -12.73 -10.97 30.08
N LEU A 212 -12.26 -12.12 29.56
CA LEU A 212 -10.96 -12.22 28.90
C LEU A 212 -10.88 -11.34 27.65
N TYR A 213 -11.97 -11.27 26.88
CA TYR A 213 -12.01 -10.46 25.67
C TYR A 213 -11.79 -8.98 25.99
N ASN A 214 -12.58 -8.43 26.91
CA ASN A 214 -12.57 -6.99 27.21
C ASN A 214 -11.37 -6.56 28.07
N SER A 215 -10.93 -7.39 29.02
CA SER A 215 -9.87 -6.99 29.96
C SER A 215 -8.46 -7.20 29.43
N THR A 216 -8.27 -8.16 28.52
CA THR A 216 -6.92 -8.63 28.13
C THR A 216 -6.77 -8.73 26.62
N THR A 217 -7.66 -9.46 25.95
CA THR A 217 -7.44 -9.90 24.56
C THR A 217 -7.60 -8.77 23.55
N LEU A 218 -8.68 -7.98 23.63
CA LEU A 218 -8.88 -6.82 22.77
C LEU A 218 -7.87 -5.70 23.05
N PRO A 219 -7.59 -5.31 24.31
CA PRO A 219 -6.52 -4.36 24.61
C PRO A 219 -5.17 -4.81 24.04
N HIS A 220 -4.85 -6.10 24.11
CA HIS A 220 -3.61 -6.62 23.55
C HIS A 220 -3.61 -6.56 22.02
N ALA A 221 -4.72 -6.89 21.34
CA ALA A 221 -4.81 -6.74 19.88
C ALA A 221 -4.48 -5.31 19.41
N LYS A 222 -4.99 -4.31 20.14
CA LYS A 222 -4.69 -2.89 19.91
C LYS A 222 -3.25 -2.51 20.27
N ASP A 223 -2.66 -3.12 21.29
CA ASP A 223 -1.25 -2.89 21.57
C ASP A 223 -0.37 -3.41 20.42
N ILE A 224 -0.65 -4.62 19.92
CA ILE A 224 0.09 -5.24 18.80
C ILE A 224 0.04 -4.32 17.55
N SER A 225 -1.12 -3.76 17.23
CA SER A 225 -1.31 -2.92 16.04
C SER A 225 -0.49 -1.62 16.08
N HIS A 226 -0.15 -1.12 17.27
CA HIS A 226 0.57 0.14 17.45
C HIS A 226 2.04 -0.03 17.84
N THR A 227 2.39 -1.08 18.59
CA THR A 227 3.73 -1.23 19.18
C THR A 227 4.47 -2.46 18.66
N TYR A 228 3.82 -3.33 17.89
CA TYR A 228 4.33 -4.65 17.48
C TYR A 228 4.76 -5.53 18.66
N ASN A 229 4.19 -5.30 19.85
CA ASN A 229 4.28 -6.27 20.94
C ASN A 229 3.82 -7.64 20.41
N SER A 230 4.62 -8.69 20.56
CA SER A 230 4.33 -10.01 19.99
C SER A 230 4.33 -11.10 21.04
N ASP A 231 4.19 -10.71 22.30
CA ASP A 231 4.08 -11.64 23.42
C ASP A 231 2.80 -12.48 23.32
N GLY A 232 2.87 -13.75 23.72
CA GLY A 232 1.70 -14.65 23.71
C GLY A 232 1.33 -15.20 22.33
N ILE A 233 0.04 -15.51 22.15
CA ILE A 233 -0.49 -16.12 20.92
C ILE A 233 -0.98 -14.99 20.01
N VAL A 234 -0.21 -14.70 18.96
CA VAL A 234 -0.49 -13.60 18.03
C VAL A 234 -0.45 -14.05 16.56
N TYR A 235 -1.08 -13.27 15.68
CA TYR A 235 -0.99 -13.46 14.22
C TYR A 235 -1.23 -12.12 13.48
N ARG A 236 -0.82 -11.99 12.22
CA ARG A 236 -0.99 -10.76 11.43
C ARG A 236 -1.22 -11.01 9.93
N ARG A 237 -1.78 -10.00 9.23
CA ARG A 237 -1.93 -9.94 7.76
C ARG A 237 -2.76 -11.07 7.16
N GLU A 238 -3.82 -11.45 7.85
CA GLU A 238 -4.80 -12.42 7.37
C GLU A 238 -6.17 -11.92 7.78
N SER A 239 -7.10 -11.84 6.83
CA SER A 239 -8.46 -11.35 7.07
C SER A 239 -9.41 -12.46 7.48
N ASP A 240 -9.13 -13.72 7.09
CA ASP A 240 -9.97 -14.86 7.40
C ASP A 240 -9.59 -15.50 8.75
N GLY A 241 -10.50 -15.40 9.72
CA GLY A 241 -10.30 -15.96 11.06
C GLY A 241 -10.11 -17.48 11.08
N SER A 242 -10.74 -18.23 10.18
CA SER A 242 -10.58 -19.68 10.10
C SER A 242 -9.18 -20.07 9.62
N VAL A 243 -8.58 -19.27 8.73
CA VAL A 243 -7.19 -19.46 8.29
C VAL A 243 -6.23 -19.20 9.46
N VAL A 244 -6.47 -18.14 10.24
CA VAL A 244 -5.67 -17.83 11.44
C VAL A 244 -5.74 -18.95 12.48
N ALA A 245 -6.95 -19.43 12.80
CA ALA A 245 -7.15 -20.54 13.72
C ALA A 245 -6.37 -21.79 13.30
N ASN A 246 -6.46 -22.16 12.01
CA ASN A 246 -5.74 -23.31 11.46
C ASN A 246 -4.21 -23.15 11.53
N LYS A 247 -3.70 -21.92 11.31
CA LYS A 247 -2.26 -21.64 11.47
C LYS A 247 -1.81 -21.81 12.91
N TRP A 248 -2.55 -21.31 13.90
CA TRP A 248 -2.23 -21.55 15.32
C TRP A 248 -2.26 -23.05 15.66
N LEU A 249 -3.31 -23.76 15.22
CA LEU A 249 -3.48 -25.20 15.48
C LEU A 249 -2.50 -26.11 14.73
N SER A 250 -1.79 -25.57 13.73
CA SER A 250 -0.72 -26.28 12.99
C SER A 250 0.68 -25.88 13.47
N SER A 251 0.77 -25.03 14.48
CA SER A 251 2.02 -24.54 15.06
C SER A 251 2.30 -25.16 16.43
N GLY A 252 3.44 -24.79 17.05
CA GLY A 252 3.75 -25.18 18.44
C GLY A 252 2.72 -24.72 19.48
N ILE A 253 1.82 -23.78 19.12
CA ILE A 253 0.74 -23.27 19.98
C ILE A 253 -0.40 -24.31 20.12
N ARG A 254 -0.45 -25.31 19.22
CA ARG A 254 -1.49 -26.36 19.22
C ARG A 254 -1.65 -27.03 20.57
N GLU A 255 -0.57 -27.36 21.26
CA GLU A 255 -0.62 -28.08 22.55
C GLU A 255 -1.37 -27.26 23.62
N LEU A 256 -1.24 -25.94 23.59
CA LEU A 256 -1.95 -25.04 24.50
C LEU A 256 -3.45 -25.00 24.16
N LEU A 257 -3.78 -24.80 22.88
CA LEU A 257 -5.17 -24.71 22.41
C LEU A 257 -5.94 -26.03 22.50
N MET A 258 -5.22 -27.15 22.47
CA MET A 258 -5.78 -28.51 22.59
C MET A 258 -5.60 -29.07 24.00
N SER A 259 -5.21 -28.24 24.99
CA SER A 259 -5.13 -28.67 26.37
C SER A 259 -6.53 -29.04 26.90
N PRO A 260 -6.70 -30.20 27.56
CA PRO A 260 -7.95 -30.58 28.21
C PRO A 260 -8.26 -29.70 29.44
N ASP A 261 -7.24 -29.04 30.00
CA ASP A 261 -7.41 -28.17 31.18
C ASP A 261 -7.93 -26.77 30.81
N ALA A 262 -7.83 -26.37 29.54
CA ALA A 262 -8.39 -25.12 29.07
C ALA A 262 -9.91 -25.19 29.01
N THR A 263 -10.58 -24.21 29.63
CA THR A 263 -12.03 -24.14 29.80
C THR A 263 -12.65 -22.94 29.10
N GLN A 264 -11.92 -21.83 29.02
CA GLN A 264 -12.39 -20.59 28.42
C GLN A 264 -11.33 -19.99 27.49
N ALA A 265 -11.78 -19.25 26.48
CA ALA A 265 -10.88 -18.45 25.65
C ALA A 265 -11.59 -17.23 25.07
N ALA A 266 -10.78 -16.29 24.61
CA ALA A 266 -11.20 -15.15 23.81
C ALA A 266 -10.21 -14.97 22.66
N VAL A 267 -10.72 -14.58 21.50
CA VAL A 267 -9.93 -14.18 20.33
C VAL A 267 -10.27 -12.73 20.05
N ALA A 268 -9.29 -11.90 19.73
CA ALA A 268 -9.52 -10.55 19.23
C ALA A 268 -8.83 -10.35 17.89
N CYS A 269 -9.49 -9.58 17.03
CA CYS A 269 -8.97 -9.12 15.76
C CYS A 269 -9.18 -7.61 15.67
N VAL A 270 -8.11 -6.89 15.35
CA VAL A 270 -8.19 -5.48 14.98
C VAL A 270 -7.58 -5.29 13.60
N VAL A 271 -8.18 -4.41 12.81
CA VAL A 271 -7.61 -3.92 11.56
C VAL A 271 -7.05 -2.55 11.87
N ALA A 272 -5.72 -2.43 11.80
CA ALA A 272 -5.07 -1.16 11.96
C ALA A 272 -5.49 -0.21 10.83
N GLY A 273 -5.30 1.08 11.03
CA GLY A 273 -5.73 2.07 10.06
C GLY A 273 -5.13 1.88 8.65
N ASP A 274 -3.97 1.22 8.54
CA ASP A 274 -3.30 0.86 7.27
C ASP A 274 -3.91 -0.37 6.57
N GLY A 275 -4.99 -0.96 7.11
CA GLY A 275 -5.63 -2.16 6.62
C GLY A 275 -4.98 -3.47 7.07
N THR A 276 -3.92 -3.42 7.88
CA THR A 276 -3.27 -4.62 8.39
C THR A 276 -4.09 -5.26 9.51
N TYR A 277 -4.40 -6.54 9.37
CA TYR A 277 -5.06 -7.34 10.40
C TYR A 277 -4.07 -7.79 11.49
N TYR A 278 -4.44 -7.63 12.76
CA TYR A 278 -3.71 -8.08 13.94
C TYR A 278 -4.61 -8.91 14.85
N TRP A 279 -4.08 -10.04 15.30
CA TRP A 279 -4.83 -11.07 16.00
C TRP A 279 -4.14 -11.45 17.30
N THR A 280 -4.93 -11.77 18.31
CA THR A 280 -4.44 -12.45 19.51
C THR A 280 -5.49 -13.35 20.13
N LEU A 281 -5.04 -14.37 20.86
CA LEU A 281 -5.87 -15.30 21.61
C LEU A 281 -5.35 -15.41 23.05
N ASN A 282 -6.27 -15.35 24.02
CA ASN A 282 -6.01 -15.71 25.42
C ASN A 282 -6.95 -16.82 25.87
N TYR A 283 -6.50 -17.63 26.82
CA TYR A 283 -7.26 -18.77 27.36
C TYR A 283 -7.05 -18.92 28.88
N GLN A 284 -7.99 -19.61 29.52
CA GLN A 284 -7.98 -19.98 30.95
C GLN A 284 -8.39 -21.44 31.16
#